data_AF-A0A5J4L920-F1
#
_entry.id   AF-A0A5J4L920-F1
#
_cell.length_a   1.000
_cell.length_b   1.000
_cell.length_c   1.000
_cell.angle_alpha   90.00
_cell.angle_beta   90.00
_cell.angle_gamma   90.00
#
_symmetry.space_group_name_H-M   'P 1'
#
loop_
_entity.id
_entity.type
_entity.pdbx_description
1 polymer ?
#
loop_
_entity_poly.entity_id
_entity_poly.type
_entity_poly.pdbx_seq_one_letter_code
_entity_poly.pdbx_strand_id
1 'polypeptide(L)'
;MSSSSLPAPGDRDYPVEEKDLTEEQNEHLTASLRAVRSSSSAPSALQELARKVLGGRLELKDVLDDPSGHRALTDGLSGMRESWRSMSPRDRQAVRTAVEEKAAEKEAGGGR
;
A
#
# COMPACT_ATOMS: atom_id res chain seq x y z
N MET A 1 23.73 -18.99 13.30
CA MET A 1 22.40 -18.34 13.35
C MET A 1 22.30 -17.46 12.12
N SER A 2 21.60 -17.91 11.08
CA SER A 2 21.48 -17.16 9.83
C SER A 2 20.32 -16.18 9.94
N SER A 3 20.62 -14.89 10.12
CA SER A 3 19.63 -13.82 10.02
C SER A 3 19.15 -13.72 8.58
N SER A 4 17.91 -14.13 8.32
CA SER A 4 17.27 -13.95 7.02
C SER A 4 16.98 -12.45 6.83
N SER A 5 17.85 -11.77 6.07
CA SER A 5 17.67 -10.39 5.67
C SER A 5 16.56 -10.34 4.63
N LEU A 6 15.32 -10.07 5.07
CA LEU A 6 14.22 -9.81 4.14
C LEU A 6 14.56 -8.55 3.32
N PRO A 7 14.50 -8.61 1.96
CA PRO A 7 14.84 -7.48 1.10
C PRO A 7 13.91 -6.29 1.39
N ALA A 8 14.44 -5.08 1.27
CA ALA A 8 13.65 -3.88 1.45
C ALA A 8 12.53 -3.83 0.38
N PRO A 9 11.35 -3.27 0.70
CA PRO A 9 10.32 -3.03 -0.31
C PRO A 9 10.90 -2.11 -1.40
N GLY A 10 11.23 -2.68 -2.55
CA GLY A 10 11.94 -2.02 -3.66
C GLY A 10 13.12 -2.81 -4.24
N ASP A 11 13.73 -3.73 -3.47
CA ASP A 11 14.87 -4.56 -3.93
C ASP A 11 14.44 -5.85 -4.62
N ARG A 12 13.12 -6.07 -4.75
CA ARG A 12 12.54 -7.25 -5.39
C ARG A 12 12.12 -6.88 -6.81
N ASP A 13 12.68 -7.58 -7.79
CA ASP A 13 12.06 -7.68 -9.11
C ASP A 13 10.75 -8.45 -8.94
N TYR A 14 9.64 -7.72 -8.98
CA TYR A 14 8.31 -8.32 -9.03
C TYR A 14 8.01 -8.62 -10.50
N PRO A 15 7.87 -9.90 -10.89
CA PRO A 15 7.47 -10.22 -12.24
C PRO A 15 6.10 -9.58 -12.51
N VAL A 16 6.01 -8.82 -13.60
CA VAL A 16 4.73 -8.30 -14.09
C VAL A 16 3.99 -9.50 -14.68
N GLU A 17 2.98 -9.99 -13.98
CA GLU A 17 2.10 -11.04 -14.49
C GLU A 17 1.00 -10.39 -15.34
N GLU A 18 0.86 -10.82 -16.60
CA GLU A 18 -0.28 -10.47 -17.48
C GLU A 18 -1.53 -11.26 -17.09
N LYS A 19 -1.91 -11.23 -15.82
CA LYS A 19 -3.13 -11.87 -15.32
C LYS A 19 -4.06 -10.83 -14.73
N ASP A 20 -5.34 -10.99 -15.02
CA ASP A 20 -6.36 -10.22 -14.33
C ASP A 20 -6.36 -10.54 -12.84
N LEU A 21 -6.68 -9.54 -12.02
CA LEU A 21 -6.89 -9.73 -10.60
C LEU A 21 -8.10 -10.64 -10.39
N THR A 22 -7.98 -11.57 -9.43
CA THR A 22 -9.14 -12.35 -8.98
C THR A 22 -10.19 -11.44 -8.35
N GLU A 23 -11.42 -11.93 -8.20
CA GLU A 23 -12.50 -11.19 -7.53
C GLU A 23 -12.09 -10.75 -6.12
N GLU A 24 -11.53 -11.68 -5.33
CA GLU A 24 -11.02 -11.40 -3.98
C GLU A 24 -9.92 -10.32 -3.98
N GLN A 25 -8.99 -10.37 -4.95
CA GLN A 25 -7.95 -9.35 -5.08
C GLN A 25 -8.53 -7.98 -5.43
N ASN A 26 -9.54 -7.93 -6.30
CA ASN A 26 -10.24 -6.69 -6.64
C ASN A 26 -11.01 -6.11 -5.45
N GLU A 27 -11.69 -6.96 -4.67
CA GLU A 27 -12.37 -6.55 -3.45
C GLU A 27 -11.38 -5.99 -2.42
N HIS A 28 -10.25 -6.70 -2.22
CA HIS A 28 -9.19 -6.27 -1.32
C HIS A 28 -8.57 -4.93 -1.75
N LEU A 29 -8.27 -4.79 -3.04
CA LEU A 29 -7.77 -3.54 -3.62
C LEU A 29 -8.76 -2.40 -3.39
N THR A 30 -10.04 -2.64 -3.68
CA THR A 30 -11.10 -1.64 -3.51
C THR A 30 -11.24 -1.22 -2.04
N ALA A 31 -11.20 -2.17 -1.11
CA ALA A 31 -11.23 -1.89 0.32
C ALA A 31 -10.00 -1.07 0.77
N SER A 32 -8.83 -1.41 0.26
CA SER A 32 -7.58 -0.72 0.55
C SER A 32 -7.59 0.73 0.03
N LEU A 33 -8.05 0.95 -1.21
CA LEU A 33 -8.20 2.29 -1.76
C LEU A 33 -9.21 3.13 -0.97
N ARG A 34 -10.32 2.52 -0.51
CA ARG A 34 -11.29 3.21 0.36
C ARG A 34 -10.67 3.62 1.69
N ALA A 35 -9.84 2.76 2.28
CA ALA A 35 -9.13 3.05 3.53
C ALA A 35 -8.12 4.19 3.36
N VAL A 36 -7.34 4.19 2.26
CA VAL A 36 -6.41 5.29 1.94
C VAL A 36 -7.16 6.61 1.76
N ARG A 37 -8.27 6.60 0.99
CA ARG A 37 -9.11 7.78 0.76
C ARG A 37 -9.64 8.41 2.05
N SER A 38 -9.98 7.60 3.05
CA SER A 38 -10.55 8.06 4.33
C SER A 38 -9.52 8.26 5.44
N SER A 39 -8.25 7.92 5.20
CA SER A 39 -7.21 7.99 6.23
C SER A 39 -6.72 9.43 6.40
N SER A 40 -6.86 9.98 7.61
CA SER A 40 -6.32 11.30 7.95
C SER A 40 -4.79 11.35 7.98
N SER A 41 -4.13 10.19 8.12
CA SER A 41 -2.67 10.08 8.10
C SER A 41 -2.11 9.88 6.67
N ALA A 42 -2.97 9.66 5.68
CA ALA A 42 -2.53 9.56 4.29
C ALA A 42 -2.28 10.96 3.70
N PRO A 43 -1.15 11.17 3.01
CA PRO A 43 -0.90 12.37 2.21
C PRO A 43 -2.07 12.69 1.27
N SER A 44 -2.38 13.98 1.12
CA SER A 44 -3.50 14.44 0.28
C SER A 44 -3.42 13.93 -1.17
N ALA A 45 -2.21 13.89 -1.75
CA ALA A 45 -1.98 13.36 -3.09
C ALA A 45 -2.39 11.88 -3.22
N LEU A 46 -2.14 11.05 -2.19
CA LEU A 46 -2.54 9.65 -2.17
C LEU A 46 -4.04 9.48 -1.97
N GLN A 47 -4.66 10.34 -1.15
CA GLN A 47 -6.12 10.36 -1.01
C GLN A 47 -6.81 10.71 -2.34
N GLU A 48 -6.30 11.71 -3.06
CA GLU A 48 -6.81 12.12 -4.38
C GLU A 48 -6.60 11.03 -5.43
N LEU A 49 -5.44 10.39 -5.45
CA LEU A 49 -5.19 9.23 -6.31
C LEU A 49 -6.24 8.12 -6.05
N ALA A 50 -6.45 7.76 -4.78
CA ALA A 50 -7.45 6.77 -4.41
C ALA A 50 -8.88 7.17 -4.84
N ARG A 51 -9.25 8.46 -4.77
CA ARG A 51 -10.53 8.98 -5.27
C ARG A 51 -10.66 8.81 -6.78
N LYS A 52 -9.61 9.10 -7.54
CA LYS A 52 -9.62 8.97 -9.01
C LYS A 52 -9.78 7.52 -9.44
N VAL A 53 -9.02 6.60 -8.85
CA VAL A 53 -9.06 5.18 -9.17
C VAL A 53 -10.42 4.58 -8.80
N LEU A 54 -10.91 4.82 -7.58
CA LEU A 54 -12.25 4.36 -7.16
C LEU A 54 -13.40 4.95 -7.99
N GLY A 55 -13.20 6.15 -8.53
CA GLY A 55 -14.19 6.84 -9.35
C GLY A 55 -14.11 6.51 -10.84
N GLY A 56 -13.21 5.62 -11.27
CA GLY A 56 -13.01 5.29 -12.68
C GLY A 56 -12.46 6.42 -13.53
N ARG A 57 -11.95 7.50 -12.92
CA ARG A 57 -11.32 8.63 -13.62
C ARG A 57 -9.87 8.35 -14.02
N LEU A 58 -9.30 7.28 -13.47
CA LEU A 58 -7.95 6.80 -13.73
C LEU A 58 -7.96 5.27 -13.61
N GLU A 59 -7.57 4.57 -14.66
CA GLU A 59 -7.42 3.11 -14.58
C GLU A 59 -6.15 2.76 -13.79
N LEU A 60 -6.17 1.65 -13.05
CA LEU A 60 -5.03 1.27 -12.20
C LEU A 60 -3.73 1.10 -13.00
N LYS A 61 -3.81 0.54 -14.20
CA LYS A 61 -2.65 0.35 -15.10
C LYS A 61 -2.02 1.68 -15.55
N ASP A 62 -2.82 2.75 -15.63
CA ASP A 62 -2.37 4.06 -16.15
C ASP A 62 -1.86 4.97 -15.02
N VAL A 63 -1.88 4.51 -13.76
CA VAL A 63 -1.50 5.34 -12.60
C VAL A 63 -0.06 5.86 -12.71
N LEU A 64 0.85 5.07 -13.28
CA LEU A 64 2.25 5.47 -13.44
C LEU A 64 2.47 6.38 -14.65
N ASP A 65 1.59 6.33 -15.64
CA ASP A 65 1.62 7.18 -16.83
C ASP A 65 0.93 8.52 -16.60
N ASP A 66 -0.01 8.60 -15.65
CA ASP A 66 -0.59 9.86 -15.20
C ASP A 66 0.40 10.65 -14.32
N PRO A 67 0.73 11.91 -14.66
CA PRO A 67 1.67 12.72 -13.89
C PRO A 67 1.26 12.91 -12.42
N SER A 68 -0.04 12.94 -12.12
CA SER A 68 -0.53 13.09 -10.76
C SER A 68 -0.45 11.78 -9.96
N GLY A 69 -0.66 10.64 -10.62
CA GLY A 69 -0.47 9.31 -10.04
C GLY A 69 1.00 9.02 -9.76
N HIS A 70 1.88 9.28 -10.73
CA HIS A 70 3.33 9.17 -10.54
C HIS A 70 3.80 10.00 -9.33
N ARG A 71 3.40 11.28 -9.28
CA ARG A 71 3.75 12.18 -8.16
C ARG A 71 3.20 11.73 -6.81
N ALA A 72 1.96 11.23 -6.78
CA ALA A 72 1.36 10.74 -5.54
C ALA A 72 2.14 9.53 -5.00
N LEU A 73 2.61 8.63 -5.85
CA LEU A 73 3.39 7.45 -5.46
C LEU A 73 4.87 7.76 -5.17
N THR A 74 5.45 8.81 -5.77
CA THR A 74 6.84 9.21 -5.51
C THR A 74 6.93 10.22 -4.37
N ASP A 75 6.52 11.45 -4.63
CA ASP A 75 6.58 12.57 -3.69
C ASP A 75 5.66 12.33 -2.50
N GLY A 76 4.46 11.78 -2.73
CA GLY A 76 3.50 11.51 -1.66
C GLY A 76 4.00 10.46 -0.66
N LEU A 77 4.76 9.46 -1.11
CA LEU A 77 5.34 8.44 -0.23
C LEU A 77 6.73 8.80 0.30
N SER A 78 7.38 9.83 -0.24
CA SER A 78 8.76 10.21 0.10
C SER A 78 8.97 10.36 1.62
N GLY A 79 8.17 11.19 2.29
CA GLY A 79 8.23 11.41 3.73
C GLY A 79 7.91 10.16 4.56
N MET A 80 7.04 9.28 4.06
CA MET A 80 6.74 8.00 4.72
C MET A 80 7.93 7.04 4.63
N ARG A 81 8.63 6.99 3.49
CA ARG A 81 9.88 6.22 3.33
C ARG A 81 11.01 6.79 4.18
N GLU A 82 11.13 8.10 4.30
CA GLU A 82 12.13 8.74 5.16
C GLU A 82 11.85 8.47 6.63
N SER A 83 10.60 8.61 7.07
CA SER A 83 10.17 8.23 8.42
C SER A 83 10.52 6.77 8.70
N TRP A 84 10.18 5.86 7.79
CA TRP A 84 10.57 4.45 7.90
C TRP A 84 12.09 4.25 7.99
N ARG A 85 12.89 4.93 7.17
CA ARG A 85 14.36 4.86 7.20
C ARG A 85 14.96 5.45 8.49
N SER A 86 14.29 6.40 9.11
CA SER A 86 14.73 7.00 10.38
C SER A 86 14.36 6.17 11.61
N MET A 87 13.34 5.30 11.52
CA MET A 87 12.95 4.40 12.61
C MET A 87 14.03 3.39 12.97
N SER A 88 14.12 3.07 14.26
CA SER A 88 15.00 2.00 14.74
C SER A 88 14.51 0.63 14.24
N PRO A 89 15.39 -0.39 14.16
CA PRO A 89 14.97 -1.74 13.78
C PRO A 89 13.85 -2.30 14.67
N ARG A 90 13.86 -1.97 15.96
CA ARG A 90 12.83 -2.40 16.93
C ARG A 90 11.48 -1.76 16.62
N ASP A 91 11.46 -0.46 16.31
CA ASP A 91 10.22 0.25 16.00
C ASP A 91 9.63 -0.20 14.67
N ARG A 92 10.48 -0.45 13.66
CA ARG A 92 10.03 -1.05 12.40
C ARG A 92 9.41 -2.42 12.61
N GLN A 93 9.99 -3.24 13.49
CA GLN A 93 9.43 -4.55 13.83
C GLN A 93 8.08 -4.42 14.54
N ALA A 94 7.94 -3.46 15.47
CA ALA A 94 6.66 -3.18 16.13
C ALA A 94 5.57 -2.76 15.14
N VAL A 95 5.90 -1.92 14.15
CA VAL A 95 4.96 -1.53 13.09
C VAL A 95 4.55 -2.74 12.25
N ARG A 96 5.48 -3.63 11.88
CA ARG A 96 5.17 -4.86 11.14
C ARG A 96 4.21 -5.75 11.92
N THR A 97 4.52 -6.03 13.17
CA THR A 97 3.65 -6.84 14.05
C THR A 97 2.27 -6.23 14.19
N ALA A 98 2.16 -4.91 14.39
CA ALA A 98 0.86 -4.24 14.48
C ALA A 98 0.04 -4.31 13.18
N VAL A 99 0.71 -4.31 12.02
CA VAL A 99 0.04 -4.48 10.71
C VAL A 99 -0.44 -5.93 10.54
N GLU A 100 0.38 -6.91 10.92
CA GLU A 100 0.04 -8.34 10.88
C GLU A 100 -1.12 -8.68 11.82
N GLU A 101 -1.09 -8.16 13.05
CA GLU A 101 -2.18 -8.33 14.03
C GLU A 101 -3.49 -7.73 13.52
N LYS A 102 -3.46 -6.51 12.97
CA LYS A 102 -4.65 -5.90 12.35
C LYS A 102 -5.18 -6.66 11.14
N ALA A 103 -4.30 -7.32 10.37
CA ALA A 103 -4.73 -8.16 9.27
C ALA A 103 -5.43 -9.42 9.81
N ALA A 104 -4.84 -10.09 10.81
CA ALA A 104 -5.42 -11.27 11.44
C ALA A 104 -6.75 -10.99 12.15
N GLU A 105 -6.91 -9.83 12.79
CA GLU A 105 -8.18 -9.41 13.39
C GLU A 105 -9.30 -9.24 12.37
N LYS A 106 -8.99 -8.73 11.17
CA LYS A 106 -9.97 -8.59 10.09
C LYS A 106 -10.39 -9.93 9.50
N GLU A 107 -9.46 -10.89 9.43
CA GLU A 107 -9.77 -12.26 8.99
C GLU A 107 -10.59 -13.03 10.04
N ALA A 108 -10.29 -12.86 11.33
CA ALA A 108 -11.05 -13.48 12.41
C ALA A 108 -12.44 -12.85 12.65
N GLY A 109 -12.62 -11.57 12.29
CA GLY A 109 -13.88 -10.84 12.43
C GLY A 109 -14.84 -10.96 11.23
N GLY A 110 -14.44 -11.61 10.13
CA GLY A 110 -15.18 -11.70 8.87
C GLY A 110 -16.31 -12.74 8.81
N GLY A 111 -16.85 -13.18 9.95
CA GLY A 111 -17.97 -14.11 10.02
C GLY A 111 -19.17 -13.50 10.73
N ARG A 112 -19.96 -12.68 10.02
CA ARG A 112 -21.35 -12.35 10.36
C ARG A 112 -22.11 -11.75 9.19
#